data_AF-A0A2X3KIA3-F1
#
_entry.id   AF-A0A2X3KIA3-F1
#
_cell.length_a   1.000
_cell.length_b   1.000
_cell.length_c   1.000
_cell.angle_alpha   90.00
_cell.angle_beta   90.00
_cell.angle_gamma   90.00
#
_symmetry.space_group_name_H-M   'P 1'
#
loop_
_entity.id
_entity.type
_entity.pdbx_description
1 polymer ?
#
loop_
_entity_poly.entity_id
_entity_poly.type
_entity_poly.pdbx_seq_one_letter_code
_entity_poly.pdbx_strand_id
1 'polypeptide(L)' 'MIKVSALGSRHRKTFDDVMTEPPKSGIKWDDVVALIKAVGGTIKNNNGSRRKFQIGTTKFSHT' A
#
# COMPACT_ATOMS: atom_id res chain seq x y z
N MET A 1 -1.13 -13.14 -8.11
CA MET A 1 -1.14 -11.97 -9.00
C MET A 1 -2.19 -10.99 -8.49
N ILE A 2 -1.80 -9.77 -8.09
CA ILE A 2 -2.74 -8.77 -7.56
C ILE A 2 -3.61 -8.29 -8.73
N LYS A 3 -4.93 -8.49 -8.66
CA LYS A 3 -5.85 -7.98 -9.68
C LYS A 3 -6.15 -6.52 -9.41
N VAL A 4 -5.30 -5.62 -9.92
CA VAL A 4 -5.51 -4.15 -9.82
C VAL A 4 -6.86 -3.75 -10.43
N SER A 5 -7.33 -4.47 -11.44
CA SER A 5 -8.66 -4.32 -12.05
C SER A 5 -9.83 -4.71 -11.12
N ALA A 6 -9.60 -5.34 -9.98
CA ALA A 6 -10.64 -5.57 -8.96
C ALA A 6 -10.73 -4.43 -7.94
N LEU A 7 -9.78 -3.48 -7.95
CA LEU A 7 -9.78 -2.33 -7.04
C LEU A 7 -10.80 -1.28 -7.47
N GLY A 8 -11.44 -0.64 -6.49
CA GLY A 8 -12.31 0.52 -6.71
C GLY A 8 -11.53 1.71 -7.29
N SER A 9 -12.26 2.65 -7.91
CA SER A 9 -11.69 3.81 -8.63
C SER A 9 -10.71 4.63 -7.79
N ARG A 10 -10.99 4.83 -6.51
CA ARG A 10 -10.11 5.55 -5.57
C ARG A 10 -8.76 4.85 -5.39
N HIS A 11 -8.76 3.54 -5.17
CA HIS A 11 -7.53 2.76 -4.98
C HIS A 11 -6.70 2.66 -6.26
N ARG A 12 -7.35 2.55 -7.43
CA ARG A 12 -6.63 2.60 -8.72
C ARG A 12 -5.93 3.92 -8.93
N LYS A 13 -6.61 5.04 -8.66
CA LYS A 13 -6.00 6.37 -8.73
C LYS A 13 -4.78 6.49 -7.82
N THR A 14 -4.88 6.03 -6.57
CA THR A 14 -3.73 6.02 -5.66
C THR A 14 -2.60 5.15 -6.16
N PHE A 15 -2.90 3.98 -6.75
CA PHE A 15 -1.90 3.12 -7.37
C PHE A 15 -1.20 3.83 -8.53
N ASP A 16 -1.96 4.45 -9.43
CA ASP A 16 -1.43 5.19 -10.58
C ASP A 16 -0.57 6.37 -10.14
N ASP A 17 -1.04 7.17 -9.16
CA ASP A 17 -0.31 8.33 -8.63
C ASP A 17 1.02 7.90 -7.93
N VAL A 18 1.07 6.72 -7.31
CA VAL A 18 2.29 6.17 -6.69
C VAL A 18 3.27 5.63 -7.74
N MET A 19 2.75 5.08 -8.84
CA MET A 19 3.55 4.47 -9.91
C MET A 19 4.10 5.48 -10.93
N THR A 20 3.81 6.79 -10.78
CA THR A 20 4.42 7.82 -11.62
C THR A 20 5.90 8.02 -11.28
N GLU A 21 6.70 8.44 -12.27
CA GLU A 21 8.08 8.88 -12.06
C GLU A 21 8.23 10.36 -12.45
N PRO A 22 8.46 11.28 -11.49
CA PRO A 22 8.52 11.06 -10.03
C PRO A 22 7.13 10.74 -9.44
N PRO A 23 7.06 10.09 -8.25
CA PRO A 23 5.80 9.86 -7.56
C PRO A 23 5.09 11.18 -7.32
N LYS A 24 3.78 11.21 -7.58
CA LYS A 24 3.02 12.46 -7.47
C LYS A 24 3.05 12.98 -6.05
N SER A 25 3.27 14.28 -5.89
CA SER A 25 3.21 14.93 -4.58
C SER A 25 1.75 15.01 -4.09
N GLY A 26 1.56 15.06 -2.76
CA GLY A 26 0.24 15.22 -2.15
C GLY A 26 -0.59 13.93 -2.01
N ILE A 27 -0.02 12.76 -2.31
CA ILE A 27 -0.66 11.48 -2.03
C ILE A 27 -0.82 11.33 -0.52
N LYS A 28 -2.06 11.24 -0.04
CA LYS A 28 -2.33 11.06 1.39
C LYS A 28 -1.87 9.67 1.82
N TRP A 29 -1.15 9.61 2.93
CA TRP A 29 -0.70 8.33 3.47
C TRP A 29 -1.85 7.36 3.77
N ASP A 30 -2.99 7.87 4.24
CA ASP A 30 -4.20 7.06 4.48
C ASP A 30 -4.73 6.38 3.22
N ASP A 31 -4.59 7.01 2.05
CA ASP A 31 -5.00 6.41 0.77
C ASP A 31 -4.06 5.25 0.39
N VAL A 32 -2.76 5.39 0.67
CA VAL A 32 -1.77 4.31 0.48
C VAL A 32 -2.07 3.13 1.42
N VAL A 33 -2.43 3.41 2.68
CA VAL A 33 -2.83 2.38 3.66
C VAL A 33 -4.09 1.65 3.20
N ALA A 34 -5.09 2.39 2.71
CA ALA A 34 -6.34 1.83 2.21
C ALA A 34 -6.09 0.94 0.97
N LEU A 35 -5.24 1.38 0.05
CA LEU A 35 -4.81 0.60 -1.11
C LEU A 35 -4.15 -0.72 -0.68
N ILE A 36 -3.19 -0.67 0.26
CA ILE A 36 -2.48 -1.86 0.74
C ILE A 36 -3.47 -2.85 1.40
N LYS A 37 -4.41 -2.37 2.20
CA LYS A 37 -5.47 -3.22 2.78
C LYS A 37 -6.37 -3.83 1.71
N ALA A 38 -6.74 -3.05 0.68
CA ALA A 38 -7.61 -3.49 -0.40
C ALA A 38 -6.98 -4.59 -1.29
N VAL A 39 -5.66 -4.60 -1.43
CA VAL A 39 -4.93 -5.67 -2.14
C VAL A 39 -4.64 -6.90 -1.26
N GLY A 40 -5.17 -6.93 -0.02
CA GLY A 40 -4.96 -8.03 0.93
C GLY A 40 -3.62 -7.94 1.67
N GLY A 41 -3.00 -6.76 1.69
CA GLY A 41 -1.80 -6.51 2.46
C GLY A 41 -2.08 -6.15 3.92
N THR A 42 -1.13 -6.44 4.79
CA THR A 42 -1.14 -6.06 6.21
C THR A 42 -0.07 -5.01 6.48
N ILE A 43 -0.38 -4.10 7.41
CA ILE A 43 0.53 -3.04 7.84
C ILE A 43 0.74 -3.18 9.33
N LYS A 44 2.00 -3.29 9.74
CA LYS A 44 2.40 -3.30 11.15
C LYS A 44 3.16 -2.03 11.46
N ASN A 45 2.65 -1.25 12.41
CA ASN A 45 3.43 -0.17 13.00
C ASN A 45 4.53 -0.79 13.87
N ASN A 46 5.77 -0.37 13.66
CA ASN A 46 6.88 -0.67 14.55
C ASN A 46 7.14 0.56 15.45
N ASN A 47 8.23 0.52 16.22
CA ASN A 47 8.64 1.65 17.04
C ASN A 47 8.86 2.92 16.18
N GLY A 48 8.13 3.99 16.51
CA GLY A 48 8.20 5.29 15.85
C GLY A 48 7.52 5.38 14.47
N SER A 49 8.09 6.17 13.56
CA SER A 49 7.55 6.43 12.21
C SER A 49 7.72 5.27 11.23
N ARG A 50 8.45 4.22 11.61
CA ARG A 50 8.77 3.08 10.73
C ARG A 50 7.58 2.14 10.64
N ARG A 51 7.08 1.94 9.41
CA ARG A 51 5.98 1.02 9.10
C ARG A 51 6.51 -0.14 8.27
N LYS A 52 6.08 -1.36 8.61
CA LYS A 52 6.34 -2.56 7.82
C LYS A 52 5.09 -2.92 7.03
N PHE A 53 5.26 -3.23 5.75
CA PHE A 53 4.18 -3.65 4.85
C PHE A 53 4.42 -5.10 4.43
N GLN A 54 3.36 -5.89 4.45
CA GLN A 54 3.36 -7.26 3.95
C GLN A 54 2.27 -7.37 2.91
N ILE A 55 2.64 -7.82 1.71
CA ILE A 55 1.71 -8.07 0.61
C ILE A 55 1.92 -9.53 0.19
N GLY A 56 0.86 -10.34 0.23
CA GLY A 56 0.95 -11.77 -0.07
C GLY A 56 1.45 -12.64 1.10
N THR A 57 2.18 -13.71 0.79
CA THR A 57 2.63 -14.75 1.75
C THR A 57 3.90 -14.40 2.52
N THR A 58 4.51 -13.24 2.24
CA THR A 58 5.79 -12.83 2.85
C THR A 58 5.59 -12.47 4.33
N LYS A 59 5.75 -13.42 5.24
CA LYS A 59 5.59 -13.18 6.68
C LYS A 59 6.60 -12.14 7.16
N PHE A 60 6.15 -11.17 7.96
CA PHE A 60 7.06 -10.34 8.74
C PHE A 60 8.01 -11.25 9.54
N SER A 61 9.33 -11.09 9.36
CA SER A 61 10.30 -11.81 10.18
C SER A 61 10.09 -11.45 11.65
N HIS A 62 10.00 -12.46 12.50
CA HIS A 62 10.22 -12.26 13.93
C HIS A 62 11.72 -12.03 14.11
N THR A 63 12.08 -10.80 14.43
CA THR A 63 13.34 -10.48 15.10
C THR A 63 13.01 -9.96 16.49
#